data_AF-A0A928XL90-F1
#
_entry.id   AF-A0A928XL90-F1
#
_cell.length_a   1.000
_cell.length_b   1.000
_cell.length_c   1.000
_cell.angle_alpha   90.00
_cell.angle_beta   90.00
_cell.angle_gamma   90.00
#
_symmetry.space_group_name_H-M   'P 1'
#
loop_
_entity.id
_entity.type
_entity.pdbx_description
1 polymer ?
#
loop_
_entity_poly.entity_id
_entity_poly.type
_entity_poly.pdbx_seq_one_letter_code
_entity_poly.pdbx_strand_id
1 'polypeptide(L)'
;MIFKPFDFEAYDEKELATRQMNENLLLTIQDGANVNVTAARQGNPTNGLGASVTVKLPADFAGNLTIMNHGDGPLANKGEFDVDVKSVSQAKTVTLTNKASLGDCYVNGAASVVATGVTCHGKVSVLGVSDDVNITTDGEGMDDPSVVLRVVGVSAGAKGGKITVADEGSIDATFPASGNYSVHASAPLGAVDTGAPPATCTVSETAAADKKVTCGSDGPAYDLFTNGENGSVFLEGNIVIKYQ
;
A
#
# COMPACT_ATOMS: atom_id res chain seq x y z
N MET A 1 -28.79 4.17 -5.17
CA MET A 1 -27.61 5.05 -5.27
C MET A 1 -26.78 4.53 -6.43
N ILE A 2 -26.45 5.34 -7.43
CA ILE A 2 -25.62 4.89 -8.56
C ILE A 2 -24.15 5.05 -8.12
N PHE A 3 -23.50 3.92 -7.83
CA PHE A 3 -22.08 3.85 -7.55
C PHE A 3 -21.31 4.30 -8.80
N LYS A 4 -20.55 5.40 -8.70
CA LYS A 4 -19.63 5.90 -9.74
C LYS A 4 -18.20 5.75 -9.19
N PRO A 5 -17.53 4.62 -9.42
CA PRO A 5 -16.27 4.29 -8.75
C PRO A 5 -15.02 4.85 -9.41
N PHE A 6 -15.14 5.87 -10.24
CA PHE A 6 -13.99 6.55 -10.81
C PHE A 6 -14.36 7.98 -11.22
N ASP A 7 -13.44 8.90 -10.95
CA ASP A 7 -13.29 10.13 -11.71
C ASP A 7 -12.10 9.92 -12.66
N PHE A 8 -12.30 10.20 -13.95
CA PHE A 8 -11.26 10.08 -14.96
C PHE A 8 -10.78 11.47 -15.36
N GLU A 9 -9.48 11.69 -15.19
CA GLU A 9 -8.80 12.90 -15.64
C GLU A 9 -7.76 12.53 -16.70
N ALA A 10 -7.97 12.99 -17.94
CA ALA A 10 -6.99 12.84 -19.01
C ALA A 10 -6.03 14.03 -18.97
N TYR A 11 -4.76 13.78 -18.67
CA TYR A 11 -3.74 14.82 -18.54
C TYR A 11 -3.20 15.36 -19.87
N ASP A 12 -3.47 14.67 -21.00
CA ASP A 12 -3.30 15.15 -22.38
C ASP A 12 -4.16 14.26 -23.32
N GLU A 13 -4.50 14.73 -24.51
CA GLU A 13 -5.25 13.95 -25.52
C GLU A 13 -6.61 13.39 -25.03
N LYS A 14 -7.40 14.23 -24.33
CA LYS A 14 -8.71 13.88 -23.75
C LYS A 14 -9.62 13.06 -24.66
N GLU A 15 -9.67 13.33 -25.97
CA GLU A 15 -10.48 12.57 -26.93
C GLU A 15 -9.97 11.14 -27.13
N LEU A 16 -8.66 10.93 -27.27
CA LEU A 16 -8.07 9.59 -27.37
C LEU A 16 -8.27 8.82 -26.06
N ALA A 17 -8.04 9.48 -24.94
CA ALA A 17 -8.15 8.88 -23.61
C ALA A 17 -9.62 8.51 -23.29
N THR A 18 -10.59 9.38 -23.64
CA THR A 18 -12.02 9.10 -23.54
C THR A 18 -12.44 7.94 -24.46
N ARG A 19 -11.92 7.89 -25.68
CA ARG A 19 -12.16 6.78 -26.61
C ARG A 19 -11.59 5.47 -26.07
N GLN A 20 -10.36 5.46 -25.58
CA GLN A 20 -9.74 4.27 -24.98
C GLN A 20 -10.55 3.78 -23.78
N MET A 21 -11.02 4.69 -22.91
CA MET A 21 -11.94 4.30 -21.84
C MET A 21 -13.23 3.68 -22.36
N ASN A 22 -13.94 4.34 -23.28
CA ASN A 22 -15.21 3.84 -23.79
C ASN A 22 -15.09 2.50 -24.51
N GLU A 23 -13.98 2.28 -25.21
CA GLU A 23 -13.75 1.08 -26.02
C GLU A 23 -13.07 -0.05 -25.25
N ASN A 24 -12.41 0.23 -24.13
CA ASN A 24 -11.52 -0.75 -23.49
C ASN A 24 -11.72 -0.91 -21.99
N LEU A 25 -12.45 -0.04 -21.28
CA LEU A 25 -12.64 -0.16 -19.82
C LEU A 25 -13.50 -1.38 -19.47
N LEU A 26 -12.93 -2.32 -18.72
CA LEU A 26 -13.66 -3.44 -18.13
C LEU A 26 -13.83 -3.27 -16.61
N LEU A 27 -14.93 -2.67 -16.17
CA LEU A 27 -15.29 -2.59 -14.75
C LEU A 27 -16.29 -3.70 -14.39
N THR A 28 -15.97 -4.53 -13.38
CA THR A 28 -16.86 -5.60 -12.92
C THR A 28 -17.16 -5.48 -11.43
N ILE A 29 -18.34 -4.99 -11.05
CA ILE A 29 -18.79 -4.96 -9.66
C ILE A 29 -19.56 -6.26 -9.38
N GLN A 30 -19.12 -7.07 -8.41
CA GLN A 30 -19.74 -8.35 -8.07
C GLN A 30 -20.49 -8.31 -6.72
N ASP A 31 -21.82 -8.24 -6.80
CA ASP A 31 -22.77 -8.73 -5.78
C ASP A 31 -22.80 -8.07 -4.39
N GLY A 32 -22.30 -6.85 -4.23
CA GLY A 32 -22.53 -6.01 -3.04
C GLY A 32 -21.83 -6.46 -1.75
N ALA A 33 -21.45 -7.73 -1.64
CA ALA A 33 -20.60 -8.29 -0.60
C ALA A 33 -19.11 -8.17 -0.92
N ASN A 34 -18.75 -8.01 -2.20
CA ASN A 34 -17.38 -7.79 -2.64
C ASN A 34 -17.37 -6.70 -3.71
N VAL A 35 -16.32 -5.90 -3.78
CA VAL A 35 -16.09 -4.93 -4.86
C VAL A 35 -14.77 -5.29 -5.49
N ASN A 36 -14.83 -5.69 -6.76
CA ASN A 36 -13.66 -5.91 -7.59
C ASN A 36 -13.56 -4.74 -8.58
N VAL A 37 -12.41 -4.09 -8.66
CA VAL A 37 -12.14 -3.03 -9.63
C VAL A 37 -10.94 -3.47 -10.44
N THR A 38 -11.12 -3.67 -11.73
CA THR A 38 -10.02 -4.00 -12.64
C THR A 38 -9.94 -2.92 -13.71
N ALA A 39 -8.78 -2.30 -13.86
CA ALA A 39 -8.50 -1.36 -14.94
C ALA A 39 -7.57 -2.04 -15.94
N ALA A 40 -8.14 -2.53 -17.04
CA ALA A 40 -7.46 -3.27 -18.10
C ALA A 40 -8.12 -3.01 -19.45
N ARG A 41 -7.40 -3.26 -20.55
CA ARG A 41 -7.98 -3.18 -21.90
C ARG A 41 -8.84 -4.39 -22.24
N GLN A 42 -10.00 -4.12 -22.83
CA GLN A 42 -10.88 -5.16 -23.39
C GLN A 42 -10.14 -5.97 -24.49
N GLY A 43 -10.22 -7.29 -24.40
CA GLY A 43 -9.57 -8.21 -25.35
C GLY A 43 -8.06 -8.41 -25.14
N ASN A 44 -7.43 -7.61 -24.28
CA ASN A 44 -6.04 -7.83 -23.84
C ASN A 44 -5.89 -7.44 -22.35
N PRO A 45 -6.34 -8.32 -21.43
CA PRO A 45 -6.42 -8.01 -20.01
C PRO A 45 -5.05 -7.93 -19.33
N THR A 46 -3.94 -8.12 -20.05
CA THR A 46 -2.59 -7.91 -19.50
C THR A 46 -2.11 -6.47 -19.67
N ASN A 47 -2.77 -5.68 -20.54
CA ASN A 47 -2.37 -4.32 -20.84
C ASN A 47 -3.26 -3.33 -20.07
N GLY A 48 -2.64 -2.34 -19.44
CA GLY A 48 -3.31 -1.28 -18.74
C GLY A 48 -3.97 -0.27 -19.66
N LEU A 49 -4.73 0.64 -19.05
CA LEU A 49 -5.41 1.73 -19.75
C LEU A 49 -4.55 3.00 -19.81
N GLY A 50 -3.50 3.10 -18.97
CA GLY A 50 -2.79 4.36 -18.72
C GLY A 50 -3.72 5.36 -18.04
N ALA A 51 -4.32 4.96 -16.93
CA ALA A 51 -5.24 5.80 -16.17
C ALA A 51 -5.11 5.52 -14.66
N SER A 52 -5.33 6.56 -13.88
CA SER A 52 -5.44 6.46 -12.42
C SER A 52 -6.81 5.89 -12.03
N VAL A 53 -6.86 5.20 -10.89
CA VAL A 53 -8.08 4.58 -10.35
C VAL A 53 -8.39 5.21 -9.00
N THR A 54 -9.51 5.92 -8.88
CA THR A 54 -9.97 6.47 -7.59
C THR A 54 -11.22 5.73 -7.09
N VAL A 55 -11.14 5.06 -5.95
CA VAL A 55 -12.26 4.32 -5.34
C VAL A 55 -12.77 5.02 -4.07
N LYS A 56 -14.10 5.16 -3.97
CA LYS A 56 -14.79 5.59 -2.75
C LYS A 56 -15.99 4.69 -2.48
N LEU A 57 -15.93 3.93 -1.39
CA LEU A 57 -17.00 3.01 -1.03
C LEU A 57 -18.12 3.71 -0.23
N PRO A 58 -19.38 3.25 -0.36
CA PRO A 58 -20.48 3.70 0.49
C PRO A 58 -20.21 3.45 1.98
N ALA A 59 -20.74 4.30 2.87
CA ALA A 59 -20.46 4.25 4.32
C ALA A 59 -20.88 2.92 4.99
N ASP A 60 -21.84 2.22 4.40
CA ASP A 60 -22.39 0.93 4.85
C ASP A 60 -21.74 -0.29 4.18
N PHE A 61 -20.74 -0.08 3.32
CA PHE A 61 -20.02 -1.18 2.70
C PHE A 61 -19.18 -1.94 3.74
N ALA A 62 -19.47 -3.23 3.90
CA ALA A 62 -18.81 -4.12 4.87
C ALA A 62 -18.14 -5.34 4.21
N GLY A 63 -17.90 -5.25 2.90
CA GLY A 63 -17.39 -6.33 2.07
C GLY A 63 -15.87 -6.35 1.92
N ASN A 64 -15.40 -7.11 0.93
CA ASN A 64 -13.99 -7.11 0.52
C ASN A 64 -13.79 -6.17 -0.67
N LEU A 65 -12.69 -5.41 -0.68
CA LEU A 65 -12.28 -4.59 -1.81
C LEU A 65 -11.04 -5.20 -2.47
N THR A 66 -11.10 -5.44 -3.78
CA THR A 66 -9.95 -5.82 -4.59
C THR A 66 -9.81 -4.86 -5.76
N ILE A 67 -8.62 -4.31 -5.95
CA ILE A 67 -8.27 -3.40 -7.04
C ILE A 67 -7.07 -3.95 -7.79
N MET A 68 -7.18 -4.05 -9.12
CA MET A 68 -6.10 -4.42 -10.02
C MET A 68 -6.00 -3.38 -11.13
N ASN A 69 -5.00 -2.53 -11.07
CA ASN A 69 -4.64 -1.65 -12.18
C ASN A 69 -3.54 -2.33 -13.00
N HIS A 70 -3.82 -2.65 -14.27
CA HIS A 70 -2.82 -3.22 -15.17
C HIS A 70 -1.81 -2.18 -15.67
N GLY A 71 -1.97 -0.92 -15.26
CA GLY A 71 -0.95 0.10 -15.37
C GLY A 71 -0.90 0.75 -16.73
N ASP A 72 0.29 0.68 -17.35
CA ASP A 72 0.60 1.41 -18.57
C ASP A 72 -0.29 0.94 -19.74
N GLY A 73 -0.82 1.92 -20.46
CA GLY A 73 -1.60 1.72 -21.67
C GLY A 73 -0.82 2.10 -22.92
N PRO A 74 -1.51 2.36 -24.05
CA PRO A 74 -0.86 2.86 -25.26
C PRO A 74 -0.20 4.25 -25.08
N LEU A 75 -0.46 4.90 -23.95
CA LEU A 75 0.16 6.16 -23.51
C LEU A 75 1.39 5.95 -22.60
N ALA A 76 2.02 4.75 -22.66
CA ALA A 76 3.24 4.44 -21.92
C ALA A 76 4.26 5.59 -22.01
N ASN A 77 4.89 5.93 -20.88
CA ASN A 77 5.88 7.00 -20.71
C ASN A 77 5.37 8.45 -20.53
N LYS A 78 4.13 8.67 -20.05
CA LYS A 78 3.62 10.05 -19.84
C LYS A 78 2.99 10.37 -18.49
N GLY A 79 2.86 9.45 -17.54
CA GLY A 79 2.26 9.81 -16.26
C GLY A 79 2.40 8.76 -15.17
N GLU A 80 2.32 9.25 -13.95
CA GLU A 80 2.10 8.50 -12.71
C GLU A 80 0.63 8.05 -12.71
N PHE A 81 0.37 6.75 -12.87
CA PHE A 81 -0.99 6.20 -12.89
C PHE A 81 -1.33 5.61 -11.53
N ASP A 82 -1.83 6.48 -10.66
CA ASP A 82 -2.04 6.14 -9.25
C ASP A 82 -3.30 5.33 -9.00
N VAL A 83 -3.33 4.66 -7.86
CA VAL A 83 -4.56 4.10 -7.29
C VAL A 83 -4.84 4.77 -5.94
N ASP A 84 -5.94 5.52 -5.86
CA ASP A 84 -6.38 6.23 -4.65
C ASP A 84 -7.69 5.64 -4.10
N VAL A 85 -7.62 4.97 -2.95
CA VAL A 85 -8.76 4.48 -2.19
C VAL A 85 -9.08 5.49 -1.09
N LYS A 86 -9.93 6.46 -1.41
CA LYS A 86 -10.29 7.58 -0.53
C LYS A 86 -11.00 7.17 0.75
N SER A 87 -11.78 6.08 0.71
CA SER A 87 -12.40 5.47 1.88
C SER A 87 -12.88 4.06 1.57
N VAL A 88 -12.65 3.16 2.53
CA VAL A 88 -13.10 1.76 2.51
C VAL A 88 -14.28 1.48 3.43
N SER A 89 -14.76 2.50 4.14
CA SER A 89 -15.90 2.40 5.08
C SER A 89 -15.73 1.28 6.11
N GLN A 90 -16.56 0.23 6.07
CA GLN A 90 -16.51 -0.90 6.99
C GLN A 90 -15.92 -2.17 6.34
N ALA A 91 -15.18 -2.02 5.23
CA ALA A 91 -14.56 -3.15 4.56
C ALA A 91 -13.71 -3.98 5.54
N LYS A 92 -13.65 -5.29 5.28
CA LYS A 92 -12.85 -6.23 6.07
C LYS A 92 -11.48 -6.47 5.47
N THR A 93 -11.41 -6.48 4.14
CA THR A 93 -10.16 -6.69 3.42
C THR A 93 -10.00 -5.68 2.31
N VAL A 94 -8.75 -5.29 2.08
CA VAL A 94 -8.35 -4.43 0.96
C VAL A 94 -7.16 -5.08 0.27
N THR A 95 -7.30 -5.38 -1.00
CA THR A 95 -6.20 -5.84 -1.85
C THR A 95 -6.05 -4.88 -3.02
N LEU A 96 -4.85 -4.38 -3.24
CA LEU A 96 -4.54 -3.42 -4.29
C LEU A 96 -3.27 -3.87 -5.00
N THR A 97 -3.34 -4.01 -6.31
CA THR A 97 -2.18 -4.18 -7.17
C THR A 97 -2.18 -3.11 -8.24
N ASN A 98 -1.09 -2.35 -8.34
CA ASN A 98 -0.86 -1.39 -9.41
C ASN A 98 0.39 -1.78 -10.20
N LYS A 99 0.21 -2.10 -11.48
CA LYS A 99 1.30 -2.49 -12.40
C LYS A 99 1.78 -1.33 -13.27
N ALA A 100 1.39 -0.09 -12.96
CA ALA A 100 1.91 1.08 -13.62
C ALA A 100 3.36 1.31 -13.20
N SER A 101 4.25 1.52 -14.17
CA SER A 101 5.69 1.66 -13.92
C SER A 101 6.06 2.78 -12.92
N LEU A 102 5.24 3.83 -12.85
CA LEU A 102 5.46 4.99 -11.96
C LEU A 102 4.23 5.28 -11.06
N GLY A 103 3.35 4.30 -10.85
CA GLY A 103 2.07 4.54 -10.18
C GLY A 103 2.11 4.35 -8.67
N ASP A 104 1.71 5.37 -7.92
CA ASP A 104 1.57 5.34 -6.48
C ASP A 104 0.29 4.62 -6.03
N CYS A 105 0.24 4.27 -4.76
CA CYS A 105 -0.92 3.63 -4.14
C CYS A 105 -1.26 4.23 -2.78
N TYR A 106 -2.49 4.71 -2.67
CA TYR A 106 -3.02 5.34 -1.48
C TYR A 106 -4.25 4.56 -0.99
N VAL A 107 -4.22 4.13 0.27
CA VAL A 107 -5.31 3.43 0.94
C VAL A 107 -5.64 4.16 2.24
N ASN A 108 -6.74 4.89 2.23
CA ASN A 108 -7.36 5.41 3.44
C ASN A 108 -8.34 4.36 4.00
N GLY A 109 -7.79 3.51 4.86
CA GLY A 109 -8.44 2.36 5.47
C GLY A 109 -9.43 2.72 6.59
N ALA A 110 -9.79 1.71 7.35
CA ALA A 110 -10.56 1.83 8.58
C ALA A 110 -10.18 0.70 9.54
N ALA A 111 -10.43 0.87 10.84
CA ALA A 111 -10.08 -0.12 11.85
C ALA A 111 -10.78 -1.49 11.64
N SER A 112 -11.85 -1.53 10.84
CA SER A 112 -12.54 -2.76 10.43
C SER A 112 -11.76 -3.57 9.38
N VAL A 113 -10.80 -2.96 8.68
CA VAL A 113 -9.95 -3.64 7.70
C VAL A 113 -8.90 -4.43 8.47
N VAL A 114 -9.05 -5.75 8.50
CA VAL A 114 -8.18 -6.67 9.25
C VAL A 114 -7.20 -7.42 8.35
N ALA A 115 -7.29 -7.23 7.03
CA ALA A 115 -6.30 -7.76 6.09
C ALA A 115 -6.08 -6.78 4.93
N THR A 116 -4.84 -6.33 4.78
CA THR A 116 -4.42 -5.40 3.73
C THR A 116 -3.28 -5.99 2.93
N GLY A 117 -3.41 -5.98 1.60
CA GLY A 117 -2.36 -6.38 0.67
C GLY A 117 -2.18 -5.30 -0.38
N VAL A 118 -0.99 -4.68 -0.49
CA VAL A 118 -0.72 -3.63 -1.47
C VAL A 118 0.58 -3.94 -2.21
N THR A 119 0.55 -3.91 -3.54
CA THR A 119 1.72 -4.08 -4.41
C THR A 119 1.71 -3.03 -5.50
N CYS A 120 2.71 -2.15 -5.50
CA CYS A 120 2.80 -1.02 -6.41
C CYS A 120 4.25 -0.74 -6.77
N HIS A 121 4.52 -0.11 -7.91
CA HIS A 121 5.87 0.36 -8.22
C HIS A 121 6.18 1.63 -7.44
N GLY A 122 5.18 2.53 -7.35
CA GLY A 122 5.21 3.81 -6.69
C GLY A 122 5.38 3.80 -5.17
N LYS A 123 5.25 5.01 -4.60
CA LYS A 123 5.04 5.22 -3.16
C LYS A 123 3.76 4.53 -2.73
N VAL A 124 3.75 4.04 -1.49
CA VAL A 124 2.60 3.37 -0.90
C VAL A 124 2.24 4.04 0.41
N SER A 125 0.98 4.45 0.56
CA SER A 125 0.43 4.97 1.80
C SER A 125 -0.77 4.14 2.23
N VAL A 126 -0.66 3.43 3.35
CA VAL A 126 -1.73 2.59 3.91
C VAL A 126 -2.02 3.08 5.32
N LEU A 127 -3.18 3.74 5.47
CA LEU A 127 -3.53 4.43 6.71
C LEU A 127 -4.76 3.82 7.35
N GLY A 128 -4.76 3.72 8.68
CA GLY A 128 -5.99 3.44 9.42
C GLY A 128 -6.44 1.99 9.40
N VAL A 129 -5.58 1.04 9.01
CA VAL A 129 -5.90 -0.40 8.92
C VAL A 129 -5.56 -1.14 10.23
N SER A 130 -6.03 -2.37 10.38
CA SER A 130 -5.76 -3.23 11.53
C SER A 130 -5.17 -4.56 11.10
N ASP A 131 -4.58 -5.26 12.06
CA ASP A 131 -4.17 -6.66 11.96
C ASP A 131 -3.18 -6.95 10.82
N ASP A 132 -3.58 -7.71 9.80
CA ASP A 132 -2.65 -8.28 8.83
C ASP A 132 -2.32 -7.30 7.71
N VAL A 133 -1.04 -6.97 7.52
CA VAL A 133 -0.61 -5.97 6.51
C VAL A 133 0.59 -6.47 5.71
N ASN A 134 0.40 -6.60 4.41
CA ASN A 134 1.47 -6.93 3.46
C ASN A 134 1.59 -5.83 2.42
N ILE A 135 2.77 -5.21 2.35
CA ILE A 135 3.06 -4.11 1.42
C ILE A 135 4.34 -4.44 0.68
N THR A 136 4.32 -4.25 -0.63
CA THR A 136 5.51 -4.36 -1.47
C THR A 136 5.55 -3.19 -2.43
N THR A 137 6.66 -2.47 -2.42
CA THR A 137 7.04 -1.56 -3.50
C THR A 137 8.41 -1.95 -4.01
N ASP A 138 8.53 -2.09 -5.33
CA ASP A 138 9.83 -2.37 -5.95
C ASP A 138 10.63 -1.11 -6.23
N GLY A 139 9.97 0.05 -6.37
CA GLY A 139 10.65 1.33 -6.54
C GLY A 139 11.31 1.53 -7.89
N GLU A 140 11.14 0.59 -8.84
CA GLU A 140 11.93 0.58 -10.07
C GLU A 140 11.72 1.87 -10.88
N GLY A 141 12.81 2.59 -11.14
CA GLY A 141 12.78 3.81 -11.94
C GLY A 141 12.29 5.07 -11.22
N MET A 142 12.25 5.05 -9.88
CA MET A 142 11.90 6.21 -9.07
C MET A 142 13.05 6.68 -8.17
N ASP A 143 13.11 7.99 -7.95
CA ASP A 143 14.17 8.60 -7.14
C ASP A 143 13.98 8.42 -5.62
N ASP A 144 12.79 8.04 -5.14
CA ASP A 144 12.49 7.90 -3.70
C ASP A 144 11.21 7.08 -3.43
N PRO A 145 11.25 5.74 -3.61
CA PRO A 145 10.15 4.89 -3.18
C PRO A 145 9.96 4.98 -1.67
N SER A 146 8.72 5.01 -1.20
CA SER A 146 8.48 5.03 0.24
C SER A 146 7.18 4.35 0.63
N VAL A 147 7.16 3.81 1.85
CA VAL A 147 5.96 3.26 2.48
C VAL A 147 5.62 4.10 3.70
N VAL A 148 4.40 4.62 3.73
CA VAL A 148 3.77 5.17 4.94
C VAL A 148 2.72 4.18 5.41
N LEU A 149 2.90 3.62 6.60
CA LEU A 149 1.98 2.66 7.22
C LEU A 149 1.44 3.21 8.53
N ARG A 150 0.13 3.12 8.74
CA ARG A 150 -0.50 3.38 10.04
C ARG A 150 -1.45 2.25 10.41
N VAL A 151 -1.01 1.40 11.34
CA VAL A 151 -1.82 0.36 11.98
C VAL A 151 -2.51 0.95 13.20
N VAL A 152 -3.84 0.86 13.28
CA VAL A 152 -4.66 1.45 14.36
C VAL A 152 -5.10 0.43 15.41
N GLY A 153 -4.99 -0.86 15.11
CA GLY A 153 -5.32 -1.94 16.04
C GLY A 153 -4.66 -3.25 15.66
N VAL A 154 -4.34 -4.05 16.68
CA VAL A 154 -3.81 -5.40 16.53
C VAL A 154 -4.61 -6.35 17.41
N SER A 155 -5.37 -7.23 16.78
CA SER A 155 -6.21 -8.22 17.45
C SER A 155 -5.40 -9.46 17.86
N ALA A 156 -5.90 -10.21 18.85
CA ALA A 156 -5.23 -11.41 19.34
C ALA A 156 -5.11 -12.54 18.30
N GLY A 157 -5.90 -12.49 17.22
CA GLY A 157 -5.87 -13.47 16.13
C GLY A 157 -5.05 -13.04 14.92
N ALA A 158 -4.48 -11.83 14.94
CA ALA A 158 -3.66 -11.33 13.85
C ALA A 158 -2.36 -12.15 13.73
N LYS A 159 -1.77 -12.08 12.54
CA LYS A 159 -0.50 -12.71 12.18
C LYS A 159 0.59 -11.66 12.00
N GLY A 160 0.20 -10.43 11.68
CA GLY A 160 1.09 -9.30 11.43
C GLY A 160 1.32 -9.17 9.93
N GLY A 161 2.55 -9.03 9.48
CA GLY A 161 2.82 -9.10 8.05
C GLY A 161 4.13 -8.49 7.63
N LYS A 162 4.32 -8.37 6.31
CA LYS A 162 5.60 -8.01 5.72
C LYS A 162 5.48 -6.75 4.88
N ILE A 163 6.34 -5.78 5.17
CA ILE A 163 6.47 -4.53 4.44
C ILE A 163 7.85 -4.52 3.80
N THR A 164 7.91 -4.33 2.49
CA THR A 164 9.17 -4.35 1.75
C THR A 164 9.23 -3.20 0.75
N VAL A 165 10.36 -2.50 0.78
CA VAL A 165 10.78 -1.53 -0.22
C VAL A 165 12.04 -2.09 -0.87
N ALA A 166 12.00 -2.42 -2.17
CA ALA A 166 13.07 -3.20 -2.80
C ALA A 166 14.26 -2.36 -3.31
N ASP A 167 14.07 -1.06 -3.50
CA ASP A 167 15.12 -0.10 -3.89
C ASP A 167 15.49 0.81 -2.70
N GLU A 168 16.26 1.88 -2.92
CA GLU A 168 16.79 2.86 -1.93
C GLU A 168 15.74 3.67 -1.13
N GLY A 169 14.55 3.12 -0.93
CA GLY A 169 13.43 3.78 -0.31
C GLY A 169 13.31 3.64 1.20
N SER A 170 12.38 4.39 1.76
CA SER A 170 12.19 4.50 3.21
C SER A 170 10.83 3.99 3.69
N ILE A 171 10.74 3.60 4.96
CA ILE A 171 9.49 3.17 5.61
C ILE A 171 9.21 4.04 6.82
N ASP A 172 8.02 4.64 6.88
CA ASP A 172 7.47 5.34 8.05
C ASP A 172 6.25 4.57 8.56
N ALA A 173 6.42 3.82 9.65
CA ALA A 173 5.39 2.95 10.20
C ALA A 173 4.94 3.42 11.58
N THR A 174 3.64 3.59 11.76
CA THR A 174 3.00 3.91 13.05
C THR A 174 2.17 2.73 13.54
N PHE A 175 2.43 2.28 14.77
CA PHE A 175 1.71 1.20 15.44
C PHE A 175 0.95 1.71 16.67
N PRO A 176 -0.03 0.96 17.20
CA PRO A 176 -0.72 1.34 18.44
C PRO A 176 0.24 1.36 19.64
N ALA A 177 0.13 2.35 20.53
CA ALA A 177 1.00 2.48 21.71
C ALA A 177 0.79 1.37 22.77
N SER A 178 -0.22 0.52 22.59
CA SER A 178 -0.50 -0.63 23.45
C SER A 178 -0.97 -1.82 22.61
N GLY A 179 -0.78 -3.02 23.12
CA GLY A 179 -1.14 -4.26 22.45
C GLY A 179 -0.10 -5.35 22.69
N ASN A 180 -0.32 -6.49 22.04
CA ASN A 180 0.63 -7.60 21.99
C ASN A 180 1.06 -7.76 20.54
N TYR A 181 2.28 -7.31 20.20
CA TYR A 181 2.84 -7.43 18.85
C TYR A 181 4.36 -7.25 18.88
N SER A 182 5.02 -7.62 17.79
CA SER A 182 6.44 -7.33 17.59
C SER A 182 6.68 -6.73 16.21
N VAL A 183 7.69 -5.89 16.12
CA VAL A 183 8.13 -5.24 14.88
C VAL A 183 9.61 -5.54 14.71
N HIS A 184 9.98 -6.28 13.66
CA HIS A 184 11.36 -6.41 13.22
C HIS A 184 11.61 -5.42 12.08
N ALA A 185 12.64 -4.59 12.19
CA ALA A 185 13.02 -3.64 11.17
C ALA A 185 14.48 -3.82 10.78
N SER A 186 14.73 -3.92 9.48
CA SER A 186 16.07 -4.09 8.90
C SER A 186 16.25 -3.16 7.70
N ALA A 187 17.24 -2.27 7.82
CA ALA A 187 17.60 -1.25 6.83
C ALA A 187 19.11 -1.34 6.49
N PRO A 188 19.55 -2.29 5.64
CA PRO A 188 20.96 -2.64 5.49
C PRO A 188 21.90 -1.50 5.09
N LEU A 189 21.41 -0.53 4.32
CA LEU A 189 22.15 0.66 3.89
C LEU A 189 21.68 1.95 4.59
N GLY A 190 20.88 1.85 5.65
CA GLY A 190 20.38 3.01 6.38
C GLY A 190 20.32 2.78 7.88
N ALA A 191 19.40 3.46 8.55
CA ALA A 191 19.19 3.36 9.98
C ALA A 191 17.76 2.99 10.32
N VAL A 192 17.59 2.37 11.49
CA VAL A 192 16.30 2.13 12.10
C VAL A 192 16.13 3.05 13.31
N ASP A 193 15.19 3.97 13.22
CA ASP A 193 14.75 4.81 14.33
C ASP A 193 13.46 4.24 14.94
N THR A 194 13.50 3.86 16.21
CA THR A 194 12.34 3.35 16.94
C THR A 194 11.60 4.42 17.72
N GLY A 195 12.00 5.70 17.60
CA GLY A 195 11.46 6.80 18.39
C GLY A 195 11.56 6.54 19.90
N ALA A 196 10.51 6.91 20.64
CA ALA A 196 10.34 6.61 22.05
C ALA A 196 9.28 5.50 22.23
N PRO A 197 9.69 4.23 22.40
CA PRO A 197 8.77 3.13 22.64
C PRO A 197 7.91 3.33 23.89
N PRO A 198 6.63 2.93 23.88
CA PRO A 198 5.80 2.88 25.08
C PRO A 198 6.43 2.03 26.18
N ALA A 199 6.09 2.29 27.44
CA ALA A 199 6.64 1.55 28.59
C ALA A 199 6.32 0.03 28.55
N THR A 200 5.29 -0.37 27.80
CA THR A 200 4.91 -1.77 27.57
C THR A 200 5.76 -2.45 26.49
N CYS A 201 6.67 -1.72 25.86
CA CYS A 201 7.49 -2.18 24.76
C CYS A 201 8.97 -2.20 25.15
N THR A 202 9.68 -3.22 24.67
CA THR A 202 11.12 -3.35 24.79
C THR A 202 11.75 -3.33 23.41
N VAL A 203 12.90 -2.67 23.29
CA VAL A 203 13.71 -2.67 22.06
C VAL A 203 14.93 -3.54 22.30
N SER A 204 15.15 -4.49 21.39
CA SER A 204 16.41 -5.20 21.26
C SER A 204 17.12 -4.73 19.99
N GLU A 205 18.37 -4.32 20.10
CA GLU A 205 19.18 -3.84 19.00
C GLU A 205 20.27 -4.85 18.68
N THR A 206 20.30 -5.34 17.45
CA THR A 206 21.42 -6.17 16.95
C THR A 206 22.45 -5.29 16.25
N ALA A 207 22.00 -4.26 15.53
CA ALA A 207 22.80 -3.21 14.91
C ALA A 207 21.98 -1.92 14.76
N ALA A 208 22.62 -0.79 14.41
CA ALA A 208 21.89 0.46 14.13
C ALA A 208 20.86 0.31 12.99
N ALA A 209 21.17 -0.56 12.03
CA ALA A 209 20.36 -0.94 10.88
C ALA A 209 19.40 -2.11 11.13
N ASP A 210 19.41 -2.75 12.31
CA ASP A 210 18.60 -3.93 12.61
C ASP A 210 18.12 -3.93 14.06
N LYS A 211 16.82 -3.65 14.24
CA LYS A 211 16.18 -3.53 15.55
C LYS A 211 14.89 -4.32 15.59
N LYS A 212 14.57 -4.83 16.78
CA LYS A 212 13.29 -5.48 17.08
C LYS A 212 12.62 -4.78 18.26
N VAL A 213 11.39 -4.34 18.05
CA VAL A 213 10.48 -3.82 19.08
C VAL A 213 9.52 -4.96 19.46
N THR A 214 9.32 -5.20 20.75
CA THR A 214 8.31 -6.16 21.24
C THR A 214 7.45 -5.47 22.27
N CYS A 215 6.14 -5.43 22.05
CA CYS A 215 5.15 -4.81 22.94
C CYS A 215 4.25 -5.90 23.54
N GLY A 216 4.11 -5.91 24.86
CA GLY A 216 3.32 -6.92 25.55
C GLY A 216 3.97 -8.32 25.54
N SER A 217 3.16 -9.37 25.41
CA SER A 217 3.64 -10.76 25.24
C SER A 217 3.84 -11.11 23.76
N ASP A 218 4.44 -12.28 23.46
CA ASP A 218 4.51 -12.84 22.10
C ASP A 218 3.18 -12.64 21.37
N GLY A 219 3.25 -12.03 20.19
CA GLY A 219 2.11 -11.58 19.40
C GLY A 219 2.42 -11.56 17.91
N PRO A 220 1.53 -10.97 17.10
CA PRO A 220 1.71 -10.83 15.65
C PRO A 220 3.03 -10.14 15.32
N ALA A 221 3.71 -10.61 14.27
CA ALA A 221 5.03 -10.09 13.88
C ALA A 221 4.91 -9.27 12.61
N TYR A 222 5.39 -8.03 12.67
CA TYR A 222 5.52 -7.14 11.53
C TYR A 222 6.98 -7.03 11.13
N ASP A 223 7.30 -7.41 9.91
CA ASP A 223 8.66 -7.32 9.38
C ASP A 223 8.74 -6.17 8.38
N LEU A 224 9.61 -5.20 8.64
CA LEU A 224 9.86 -4.01 7.83
C LEU A 224 11.26 -4.14 7.21
N PHE A 225 11.33 -4.17 5.89
CA PHE A 225 12.58 -4.30 5.15
C PHE A 225 12.72 -3.21 4.11
N THR A 226 13.82 -2.48 4.16
CA THR A 226 14.34 -1.78 2.99
C THR A 226 15.46 -2.65 2.42
N ASN A 227 15.52 -2.76 1.10
CA ASN A 227 16.67 -3.31 0.42
C ASN A 227 17.54 -2.12 -0.03
N GLY A 228 18.86 -2.30 0.01
CA GLY A 228 19.74 -1.42 -0.73
C GLY A 228 20.13 -2.13 -2.02
N GLU A 229 19.99 -1.49 -3.18
CA GLU A 229 20.72 -1.97 -4.34
C GLU A 229 22.22 -1.84 -4.05
N ASN A 230 22.95 -2.95 -4.07
CA ASN A 230 24.41 -2.96 -3.99
C ASN A 230 24.98 -2.24 -5.21
N GLY A 231 25.18 -0.92 -5.14
CA GLY A 231 25.80 -0.16 -6.22
C GLY A 231 25.52 1.33 -6.24
N SER A 232 24.45 1.79 -5.60
CA SER A 232 24.19 3.23 -5.44
C SER A 232 24.68 3.69 -4.07
N VAL A 233 25.44 4.78 -4.07
CA VAL A 233 26.19 5.30 -2.91
C VAL A 233 25.47 6.52 -2.32
N PHE A 234 24.24 6.80 -2.77
CA PHE A 234 23.67 8.15 -2.64
C PHE A 234 22.36 8.24 -1.87
N LEU A 235 21.64 7.14 -1.58
CA LEU A 235 20.44 7.21 -0.75
C LEU A 235 20.38 6.06 0.27
N GLU A 236 20.32 6.43 1.55
CA GLU A 236 20.21 5.49 2.67
C GLU A 236 18.72 5.24 2.95
N GLY A 237 18.22 4.05 2.62
CA GLY A 237 16.84 3.66 2.92
C GLY A 237 16.60 3.54 4.43
N ASN A 238 15.84 4.46 5.03
CA ASN A 238 15.64 4.53 6.47
C ASN A 238 14.30 3.93 6.90
N ILE A 239 14.25 3.36 8.10
CA ILE A 239 13.00 2.88 8.72
C ILE A 239 12.74 3.68 10.00
N VAL A 240 11.55 4.28 10.09
CA VAL A 240 11.08 4.98 11.28
C VAL A 240 9.85 4.26 11.84
N ILE A 241 9.90 3.90 13.12
CA ILE A 241 8.80 3.29 13.86
C ILE A 241 8.26 4.30 14.89
N LYS A 242 6.95 4.56 14.82
CA LYS A 242 6.21 5.49 15.69
C LYS A 242 5.07 4.77 16.40
N TYR A 243 4.54 5.43 17.42
CA TYR A 243 3.45 4.92 18.26
C TYR A 243 2.35 5.96 18.46
N GLN A 244 1.09 5.52 18.59
CA GLN A 244 -0.08 6.39 18.73
C GLN A 244 -1.12 5.87 19.73
#